data_AF-A0A2V9GAF9-F1
#
_entry.id   AF-A0A2V9GAF9-F1
#
_cell.length_a   1.000
_cell.length_b   1.000
_cell.length_c   1.000
_cell.angle_alpha   90.00
_cell.angle_beta   90.00
_cell.angle_gamma   90.00
#
_symmetry.space_group_name_H-M   'P 1'
#
loop_
_entity.id
_entity.type
_entity.pdbx_description
1 polymer ?
#
loop_
_entity_poly.entity_id
_entity_poly.type
_entity_poly.pdbx_seq_one_letter_code
_entity_poly.pdbx_strand_id
1 'polypeptide(L)'
;MSRKRSIPDSVSAGRSRIVPYYRGEDFRRCHARRLSANLEQEANVHRWCGQRGLTLRITNEGHHWQIADGGFLAEWWPWSAKLVIGKKWHDGIHCHDYKQALKVIEDFYRKKRH
;
A
#
# COMPACT_ATOMS: atom_id res chain seq x y z
N MET A 1 -4.09 -28.51 4.14
CA MET A 1 -3.15 -27.48 3.64
C MET A 1 -2.86 -26.49 4.75
N SER A 2 -1.62 -26.41 5.25
CA SER A 2 -1.26 -25.46 6.30
C SER A 2 -1.28 -24.04 5.73
N ARG A 3 -2.09 -23.12 6.29
CA ARG A 3 -2.05 -21.70 5.92
C ARG A 3 -0.64 -21.18 6.21
N LYS A 4 0.17 -20.93 5.18
CA LYS A 4 1.44 -20.20 5.35
C LYS A 4 1.14 -18.90 6.09
N ARG A 5 1.72 -18.71 7.26
CA ARG A 5 1.55 -17.48 8.05
C ARG A 5 2.07 -16.29 7.24
N SER A 6 1.30 -15.21 7.18
CA SER A 6 1.76 -13.96 6.56
C SER A 6 2.97 -13.41 7.32
N ILE A 7 3.99 -12.95 6.60
CA ILE A 7 5.14 -12.25 7.20
C ILE A 7 4.61 -10.93 7.81
N PRO A 8 4.81 -10.66 9.11
CA PRO A 8 4.34 -9.43 9.74
C PRO A 8 5.01 -8.18 9.16
N ASP A 9 4.40 -7.02 9.39
CA ASP A 9 5.02 -5.74 9.08
C ASP A 9 6.02 -5.36 10.18
N SER A 10 7.12 -4.73 9.80
CA SER A 10 8.17 -4.28 10.71
C SER A 10 7.88 -2.90 11.31
N VAL A 11 7.13 -2.06 10.59
CA VAL A 11 6.78 -0.70 11.03
C VAL A 11 5.36 -0.32 10.59
N SER A 12 4.80 0.76 11.15
CA SER A 12 3.51 1.33 10.75
C SER A 12 3.65 2.79 10.35
N ALA A 13 2.90 3.21 9.32
CA ALA A 13 2.75 4.60 8.91
C ALA A 13 1.81 5.41 9.85
N GLY A 14 1.32 4.79 10.93
CA GLY A 14 0.47 5.42 11.93
C GLY A 14 -1.02 5.41 11.56
N ARG A 15 -1.82 6.15 12.33
CA ARG A 15 -3.29 6.19 12.18
C ARG A 15 -3.70 6.87 10.88
N SER A 16 -4.70 6.30 10.21
CA SER A 16 -5.32 6.88 9.03
C SER A 16 -6.53 7.74 9.37
N ARG A 17 -6.66 8.87 8.68
CA ARG A 17 -7.87 9.71 8.69
C ARG A 17 -8.88 9.29 7.60
N ILE A 18 -8.42 8.58 6.57
CA ILE A 18 -9.24 8.14 5.43
C ILE A 18 -9.87 6.78 5.76
N VAL A 19 -9.10 5.89 6.37
CA VAL A 19 -9.55 4.57 6.84
C VAL A 19 -9.38 4.53 8.36
N PRO A 20 -10.22 5.25 9.13
CA PRO A 20 -10.14 5.23 10.59
C PRO A 20 -10.47 3.84 11.14
N TYR A 21 -9.96 3.56 12.34
CA TYR A 21 -10.33 2.38 13.11
C TYR A 21 -11.63 2.63 13.88
N TYR A 22 -12.57 1.70 13.79
CA TYR A 22 -13.81 1.71 14.58
C TYR A 22 -13.79 0.56 15.59
N ARG A 23 -13.95 0.89 16.88
CA ARG A 23 -13.94 -0.10 17.96
C ARG A 23 -15.13 -1.06 17.79
N GLY A 24 -14.86 -2.36 17.83
CA GLY A 24 -15.88 -3.40 17.69
C GLY A 24 -16.29 -3.70 16.23
N GLU A 25 -15.68 -3.05 15.24
CA GLU A 25 -15.88 -3.40 13.83
C GLU A 25 -15.27 -4.77 13.54
N ASP A 26 -16.01 -5.61 12.81
CA ASP A 26 -15.50 -6.89 12.32
C ASP A 26 -14.30 -6.70 11.39
N PHE A 27 -13.30 -7.57 11.51
CA PHE A 27 -12.06 -7.47 10.74
C PHE A 27 -12.28 -7.53 9.22
N ARG A 28 -13.22 -8.36 8.74
CA ARG A 28 -13.51 -8.46 7.29
C ARG A 28 -14.15 -7.17 6.81
N ARG A 29 -15.07 -6.59 7.60
CA ARG A 29 -15.69 -5.30 7.28
C ARG A 29 -14.65 -4.18 7.25
N CYS A 30 -13.73 -4.15 8.21
CA CYS A 30 -12.63 -3.19 8.23
C CYS A 30 -11.74 -3.31 6.97
N HIS A 31 -11.36 -4.52 6.59
CA HIS A 31 -10.53 -4.75 5.40
C HIS A 31 -11.26 -4.40 4.10
N ALA A 32 -12.55 -4.75 3.99
CA ALA A 32 -13.38 -4.40 2.83
C ALA A 32 -13.51 -2.89 2.68
N ARG A 33 -13.84 -2.17 3.76
CA ARG A 33 -13.91 -0.71 3.75
C ARG A 33 -12.59 -0.07 3.37
N ARG A 34 -11.47 -0.61 3.87
CA ARG A 34 -10.13 -0.15 3.52
C ARG A 34 -9.86 -0.31 2.02
N LEU A 35 -10.17 -1.48 1.47
CA LEU A 35 -10.00 -1.72 0.03
C LEU A 35 -10.84 -0.75 -0.79
N SER A 36 -12.15 -0.66 -0.51
CA SER A 36 -13.07 0.23 -1.23
C SER A 36 -12.61 1.70 -1.19
N ALA A 37 -12.26 2.21 0.00
CA ALA A 37 -11.80 3.58 0.17
C ALA A 37 -10.51 3.89 -0.62
N ASN A 38 -9.66 2.89 -0.84
CA ASN A 38 -8.45 3.07 -1.65
C ASN A 38 -8.72 2.93 -3.15
N LEU A 39 -9.61 2.02 -3.56
CA LEU A 39 -10.03 1.89 -4.97
C LEU A 39 -10.68 3.17 -5.50
N GLU A 40 -11.48 3.86 -4.68
CA GLU A 40 -12.05 5.18 -5.02
C GLU A 40 -10.97 6.23 -5.35
N GLN A 41 -9.72 5.99 -4.99
CA GLN A 41 -8.59 6.91 -5.15
C GLN A 41 -7.63 6.49 -6.28
N GLU A 42 -7.96 5.44 -7.04
CA GLU A 42 -7.15 4.91 -8.14
C GLU A 42 -6.73 6.01 -9.14
N ALA A 43 -7.67 6.85 -9.58
CA ALA A 43 -7.38 7.96 -10.50
C ALA A 43 -6.36 8.96 -9.93
N ASN A 44 -6.43 9.24 -8.62
CA ASN A 44 -5.48 10.12 -7.95
C ASN A 44 -4.09 9.49 -7.87
N VAL A 45 -4.00 8.17 -7.68
CA VAL A 45 -2.73 7.45 -7.62
C VAL A 45 -2.10 7.33 -9.02
N HIS A 46 -2.90 7.06 -10.06
CA HIS A 46 -2.44 7.13 -11.44
C HIS A 46 -1.84 8.49 -11.78
N ARG A 47 -2.53 9.59 -11.42
CA ARG A 47 -2.03 10.95 -11.64
C ARG A 47 -0.72 11.20 -10.90
N TRP A 48 -0.65 10.79 -9.62
CA TRP A 48 0.55 10.96 -8.81
C TRP A 48 1.76 10.21 -9.39
N CYS A 49 1.55 8.98 -9.88
CA CYS A 49 2.57 8.18 -10.54
C CYS A 49 3.04 8.83 -11.85
N GLY A 50 2.10 9.28 -12.69
CA GLY A 50 2.40 9.94 -13.95
C GLY A 50 3.26 11.19 -13.79
N GLN A 51 2.98 12.02 -12.77
CA GLN A 51 3.77 13.20 -12.44
C GLN A 51 5.23 12.89 -12.04
N ARG A 52 5.52 11.64 -11.65
CA ARG A 52 6.84 11.20 -11.18
C ARG A 52 7.54 10.26 -12.17
N GLY A 53 6.94 10.01 -13.33
CA GLY A 53 7.44 9.02 -14.29
C GLY A 53 7.38 7.57 -13.75
N LEU A 54 6.50 7.30 -12.79
CA LEU A 54 6.25 5.97 -12.24
C LEU A 54 5.08 5.33 -12.99
N THR A 55 5.13 4.01 -13.11
CA THR A 55 4.01 3.19 -13.59
C THR A 55 3.19 2.70 -12.41
N LEU A 56 1.87 2.59 -12.58
CA LEU A 56 0.97 1.93 -11.63
C LEU A 56 0.32 0.74 -12.34
N ARG A 57 0.45 -0.44 -11.75
CA ARG A 57 -0.26 -1.65 -12.16
C ARG A 57 -1.10 -2.16 -10.99
N ILE A 58 -2.40 -2.28 -11.20
CA ILE A 58 -3.34 -2.81 -10.22
C ILE A 58 -3.79 -4.20 -10.69
N THR A 59 -3.73 -5.19 -9.79
CA THR A 59 -4.08 -6.58 -10.05
C THR A 59 -4.93 -7.15 -8.91
N ASN A 60 -5.45 -8.36 -9.09
CA ASN A 60 -6.28 -9.07 -8.10
C ASN A 60 -7.47 -8.22 -7.63
N GLU A 61 -8.26 -7.69 -8.57
CA GLU A 61 -9.46 -6.90 -8.25
C GLU A 61 -9.18 -5.68 -7.35
N GLY A 62 -7.98 -5.07 -7.47
CA GLY A 62 -7.61 -3.95 -6.62
C GLY A 62 -6.86 -4.32 -5.35
N HIS A 63 -6.64 -5.60 -5.07
CA HIS A 63 -5.95 -6.03 -3.86
C HIS A 63 -4.43 -5.90 -3.92
N HIS A 64 -3.85 -5.72 -5.11
CA HIS A 64 -2.40 -5.64 -5.26
C HIS A 64 -1.99 -4.55 -6.24
N TRP A 65 -1.29 -3.55 -5.72
CA TRP A 65 -0.87 -2.34 -6.40
C TRP A 65 0.64 -2.34 -6.52
N GLN A 66 1.15 -2.26 -7.73
CA GLN A 66 2.57 -2.26 -8.03
C GLN A 66 2.92 -0.90 -8.63
N ILE A 67 3.78 -0.15 -7.94
CA ILE A 67 4.28 1.16 -8.36
C ILE A 67 5.77 1.03 -8.65
N ALA A 68 6.19 1.33 -9.88
CA ALA A 68 7.56 1.05 -10.31
C ALA A 68 8.10 2.02 -11.35
N ASP A 69 9.42 2.15 -11.39
CA ASP A 69 10.18 2.48 -12.59
C ASP A 69 11.20 1.36 -12.86
N GLY A 70 11.96 1.42 -13.96
CA GLY A 70 12.94 0.39 -14.31
C GLY A 70 13.99 0.07 -13.23
N GLY A 71 14.12 0.90 -12.19
CA GLY A 71 14.98 0.65 -11.04
C GLY A 71 14.23 0.49 -9.70
N PHE A 72 13.02 1.00 -9.55
CA PHE A 72 12.29 1.05 -8.28
C PHE A 72 11.04 0.18 -8.33
N LEU A 73 10.75 -0.53 -7.25
CA LEU A 73 9.51 -1.31 -7.11
C LEU A 73 8.95 -1.13 -5.70
N ALA A 74 7.70 -0.71 -5.62
CA ALA A 74 6.87 -0.72 -4.44
C ALA A 74 5.63 -1.58 -4.70
N GLU A 75 5.32 -2.48 -3.79
CA GLU A 75 4.16 -3.36 -3.86
C GLU A 75 3.30 -3.15 -2.62
N TRP A 76 2.03 -2.84 -2.82
CA TRP A 76 1.10 -2.53 -1.73
C TRP A 76 -0.18 -3.36 -1.86
N TRP A 77 -0.64 -3.89 -0.73
CA TRP A 77 -1.88 -4.64 -0.62
C TRP A 77 -2.87 -3.85 0.24
N PRO A 78 -3.79 -3.06 -0.35
CA PRO A 78 -4.71 -2.22 0.40
C PRO A 78 -5.53 -3.02 1.42
N TRP A 79 -5.96 -4.23 1.08
CA TRP A 79 -6.73 -5.10 1.96
C TRP A 79 -6.02 -5.40 3.29
N SER A 80 -4.75 -5.83 3.24
CA SER A 80 -3.95 -6.14 4.43
C SER A 80 -3.18 -4.93 4.98
N ALA A 81 -3.24 -3.78 4.29
CA ALA A 81 -2.41 -2.59 4.53
C ALA A 81 -0.90 -2.83 4.45
N LYS A 82 -0.44 -3.93 3.84
CA LYS A 82 0.99 -4.23 3.75
C LYS A 82 1.62 -3.50 2.56
N LEU A 83 2.67 -2.72 2.78
CA LEU A 83 3.52 -2.13 1.75
C LEU A 83 4.92 -2.75 1.82
N VAL A 84 5.50 -3.09 0.67
CA VAL A 84 6.84 -3.67 0.53
C VAL A 84 7.61 -2.89 -0.52
N ILE A 85 8.85 -2.50 -0.19
CA ILE A 85 9.76 -1.80 -1.11
C ILE A 85 10.88 -2.75 -1.54
N GLY A 86 11.14 -2.84 -2.85
CA GLY A 86 12.26 -3.59 -3.41
C GLY A 86 12.24 -5.08 -3.07
N LYS A 87 11.05 -5.70 -2.97
CA LYS A 87 10.86 -7.12 -2.61
C LYS A 87 11.39 -7.50 -1.21
N LYS A 88 11.60 -6.53 -0.32
CA LYS A 88 12.03 -6.78 1.07
C LYS A 88 10.83 -7.13 1.96
N TRP A 89 10.32 -8.35 1.82
CA TRP A 89 9.08 -8.81 2.47
C TRP A 89 9.08 -8.75 4.00
N HIS A 90 10.27 -8.87 4.61
CA HIS A 90 10.48 -8.77 6.05
C HIS A 90 10.46 -7.32 6.54
N ASP A 91 10.71 -6.35 5.65
CA ASP A 91 10.68 -4.92 5.96
C ASP A 91 9.33 -4.31 5.56
N GLY A 92 8.24 -5.06 5.76
CA GLY A 92 6.89 -4.62 5.48
C GLY A 92 6.51 -3.38 6.29
N ILE A 93 5.76 -2.47 5.67
CA ILE A 93 5.30 -1.20 6.25
C ILE A 93 3.78 -1.22 6.24
N HIS A 94 3.16 -1.04 7.41
CA HIS A 94 1.72 -1.01 7.54
C HIS A 94 1.15 0.36 7.14
N CYS A 95 0.54 0.45 5.95
CA CYS A 95 -0.08 1.65 5.36
C CYS A 95 -1.57 1.40 5.09
N HIS A 96 -2.44 2.08 5.84
CA HIS A 96 -3.89 1.88 5.78
C HIS A 96 -4.54 2.55 4.57
N ASP A 97 -3.97 3.64 4.09
CA ASP A 97 -4.52 4.42 2.98
C ASP A 97 -3.47 4.83 1.95
N TYR A 98 -3.97 5.20 0.77
CA TYR A 98 -3.12 5.55 -0.36
C TYR A 98 -2.20 6.73 -0.06
N LYS A 99 -2.59 7.73 0.74
CA LYS A 99 -1.72 8.87 1.06
C LYS A 99 -0.53 8.44 1.91
N GLN A 100 -0.77 7.57 2.89
CA GLN A 100 0.31 6.96 3.67
C GLN A 100 1.25 6.15 2.77
N ALA A 101 0.70 5.30 1.91
CA ALA A 101 1.49 4.49 0.99
C ALA A 101 2.35 5.37 0.05
N LEU A 102 1.74 6.38 -0.60
CA LEU A 102 2.45 7.27 -1.52
C LEU A 102 3.51 8.11 -0.83
N LYS A 103 3.27 8.58 0.39
CA LYS A 103 4.29 9.29 1.18
C LYS A 103 5.50 8.40 1.45
N VAL A 104 5.27 7.18 1.94
CA VAL A 104 6.37 6.23 2.19
C VAL A 104 7.11 5.93 0.90
N ILE A 105 6.39 5.65 -0.19
CA ILE A 105 6.98 5.41 -1.51
C ILE A 105 7.83 6.60 -1.96
N GLU A 106 7.34 7.83 -1.80
CA GLU A 106 8.07 9.05 -2.14
C GLU A 106 9.38 9.18 -1.35
N ASP A 107 9.33 8.95 -0.04
CA ASP A 107 10.51 9.05 0.82
C ASP A 107 11.60 8.03 0.40
N PHE A 108 11.20 6.80 0.05
CA PHE A 108 12.13 5.80 -0.48
C PHE A 108 12.61 6.12 -1.90
N TYR A 109 11.71 6.61 -2.76
CA TYR A 109 12.01 6.93 -4.14
C TYR A 109 13.05 8.05 -4.23
N ARG A 110 12.91 9.09 -3.41
CA ARG A 110 13.88 10.21 -3.34
C ARG A 110 15.24 9.74 -2.86
N LYS A 111 15.30 8.91 -1.80
CA LYS A 111 16.56 8.37 -1.27
C LYS A 111 17.36 7.53 -2.29
N LYS A 112 16.69 6.87 -3.24
CA LYS A 112 17.37 6.09 -4.27
C LYS A 112 18.01 6.96 -5.37
N ARG A 113 17.45 8.15 -5.62
CA ARG A 113 17.92 9.06 -6.69
C ARG A 113 19.08 9.97 -6.27
N HIS A 114 19.43 9.97 -4.99
CA HIS A 114 20.61 10.61 -4.42
C HIS A 114 21.66 9.54 -4.11
#